data_AF-A0A3S3RVA2-F1
#
_entry.id   AF-A0A3S3RVA2-F1
#
_cell.length_a   1.000
_cell.length_b   1.000
_cell.length_c   1.000
_cell.angle_alpha   90.00
_cell.angle_beta   90.00
_cell.angle_gamma   90.00
#
_symmetry.space_group_name_H-M   'P 1'
#
loop_
_entity.id
_entity.type
_entity.pdbx_description
1 polymer ?
#
loop_
_entity_poly.entity_id
_entity_poly.type
_entity_poly.pdbx_seq_one_letter_code
_entity_poly.pdbx_strand_id
1 'polypeptide(L)' 'MANRYISILSAVRRNDINRVGGKGANLGELAGKGFPVPSGFVVSAEAY' A
#
# COMPACT_ATOMS: atom_id res chain seq x y z
N MET A 1 4.42 17.96 5.66
CA MET A 1 4.46 17.60 4.23
C MET A 1 4.09 16.13 4.12
N ALA A 2 3.15 15.77 3.24
CA ALA A 2 2.85 14.36 2.99
C ALA A 2 4.08 13.71 2.34
N ASN A 3 4.62 12.65 2.94
CA ASN A 3 5.76 11.95 2.38
C ASN A 3 5.31 11.26 1.07
N ARG A 4 5.81 11.76 -0.07
CA ARG A 4 5.46 11.29 -1.42
C ARG A 4 5.64 9.79 -1.59
N TYR A 5 6.55 9.19 -0.82
CA TYR A 5 6.94 7.79 -0.94
C TYR A 5 6.21 6.86 0.02
N ILE A 6 5.43 7.38 0.97
CA ILE A 6 4.74 6.57 1.98
C ILE A 6 3.25 6.57 1.71
N SER A 7 2.61 5.41 1.79
CA SER A 7 1.15 5.30 1.73
C SER A 7 0.62 4.42 2.83
N ILE A 8 -0.51 4.82 3.39
CA ILE A 8 -1.27 4.00 4.34
C ILE A 8 -1.74 2.74 3.60
N LEU A 9 -1.48 1.58 4.18
CA LEU A 9 -1.71 0.29 3.52
C LEU A 9 -3.18 0.11 3.12
N SER A 10 -4.13 0.51 3.96
CA SER A 10 -5.58 0.43 3.66
C SER A 10 -6.06 1.37 2.55
N ALA A 11 -5.24 2.32 2.12
CA ALA A 11 -5.53 3.22 0.99
C ALA A 11 -4.99 2.67 -0.36
N VAL A 12 -4.13 1.65 -0.33
CA VAL A 12 -3.53 1.05 -1.53
C VAL A 12 -4.56 0.17 -2.23
N ARG A 13 -4.63 0.24 -3.57
CA ARG A 13 -5.49 -0.59 -4.40
C ARG A 13 -4.68 -1.38 -5.40
N ARG A 14 -5.31 -2.36 -6.06
CA ARG A 14 -4.66 -3.23 -7.05
C ARG A 14 -3.94 -2.43 -8.16
N ASN A 15 -4.47 -1.26 -8.54
CA ASN A 15 -3.89 -0.39 -9.57
C ASN A 15 -2.57 0.28 -9.13
N ASP A 16 -2.24 0.28 -7.83
CA ASP A 16 -0.97 0.80 -7.31
C ASP A 16 0.20 -0.20 -7.48
N ILE A 17 0.01 -1.35 -8.12
CA ILE A 17 1.03 -2.41 -8.20
C ILE A 17 2.39 -1.94 -8.72
N ASN A 18 2.41 -1.01 -9.68
CA ASN A 18 3.64 -0.43 -10.22
C ASN A 18 4.36 0.48 -9.21
N ARG A 19 3.62 1.03 -8.24
CA ARG A 19 4.13 1.96 -7.21
C ARG A 19 4.57 1.23 -5.95
N VAL A 20 3.87 0.17 -5.55
CA VAL A 20 4.07 -0.49 -4.23
C VAL A 20 4.44 -1.98 -4.33
N GLY A 21 4.58 -2.51 -5.54
CA GLY A 21 4.83 -3.92 -5.81
C GLY A 21 3.62 -4.83 -5.56
N GLY A 22 3.73 -6.10 -6.00
CA GLY A 22 2.64 -7.08 -5.91
C GLY A 22 2.17 -7.37 -4.48
N LYS A 23 3.10 -7.45 -3.52
CA LYS A 23 2.78 -7.68 -2.10
C LYS A 23 2.02 -6.50 -1.50
N GLY A 24 2.48 -5.28 -1.73
CA GLY A 24 1.82 -4.06 -1.25
C GLY A 24 0.41 -3.92 -1.80
N ALA A 25 0.24 -4.15 -3.10
CA ALA A 25 -1.06 -4.10 -3.77
C ALA A 25 -2.06 -5.14 -3.22
N ASN A 26 -1.61 -6.38 -3.02
CA ASN A 26 -2.46 -7.45 -2.47
C ASN A 26 -2.86 -7.18 -1.01
N LEU A 27 -1.91 -6.80 -0.16
CA LEU A 27 -2.20 -6.48 1.25
C LEU A 27 -3.10 -5.24 1.38
N GLY A 28 -2.93 -4.25 0.51
CA GLY A 28 -3.77 -3.06 0.48
C GLY A 28 -5.22 -3.35 0.09
N GLU A 29 -5.44 -4.21 -0.90
CA GLU A 29 -6.79 -4.69 -1.27
C GLU A 29 -7.48 -5.38 -0.10
N LEU A 30 -6.78 -6.28 0.60
CA LEU A 30 -7.32 -6.98 1.77
C LEU A 30 -7.65 -6.00 2.90
N ALA A 31 -6.71 -5.10 3.22
CA ALA A 31 -6.89 -4.09 4.27
C ALA A 31 -8.06 -3.13 3.95
N GLY A 32 -8.18 -2.67 2.69
CA GLY A 32 -9.26 -1.81 2.24
C GLY A 32 -10.65 -2.48 2.23
N LYS A 33 -10.70 -3.82 2.18
CA LYS A 33 -11.92 -4.62 2.25
C LYS A 33 -12.30 -5.08 3.66
N GLY A 34 -11.54 -4.68 4.68
CA GLY A 34 -11.85 -5.02 6.08
C GLY A 34 -11.43 -6.43 6.51
N PHE A 35 -10.56 -7.10 5.75
CA PHE A 35 -9.89 -8.32 6.23
C PHE A 35 -8.98 -8.00 7.42
N PRO A 36 -8.65 -8.97 8.29
CA PRO A 36 -7.81 -8.77 9.47
C PRO A 36 -6.32 -8.60 9.09
N VAL A 37 -6.02 -7.51 8.39
CA VAL A 37 -4.67 -7.06 8.06
C VAL A 37 -4.26 -6.00 9.09
N PRO A 38 -3.11 -6.14 9.77
CA PRO A 38 -2.64 -5.13 10.70
C PRO A 38 -2.52 -3.75 10.03
N SER A 39 -2.79 -2.69 10.80
CA SER A 39 -2.53 -1.33 10.34
C SER A 39 -1.05 -1.17 9.99
N GLY A 40 -0.76 -0.51 8.87
CA GLY A 40 0.61 -0.32 8.42
C GLY A 40 0.71 0.66 7.25
N PHE A 41 1.92 0.75 6.73
CA PHE A 41 2.23 1.58 5.56
C PHE A 41 3.12 0.80 4.60
N VAL A 42 3.21 1.30 3.37
CA VAL A 42 4.13 0.81 2.35
C VAL A 42 5.01 1.97 1.88
N VAL A 43 6.28 1.67 1.63
CA VAL A 43 7.23 2.56 0.96
C VAL A 43 7.20 2.23 -0.53
N SER A 44 7.02 3.23 -1.38
CA SER A 44 6.93 3.03 -2.84
C SER A 44 8.27 2.58 -3.42
N ALA A 45 8.21 1.82 -4.51
CA ALA A 45 9.39 1.43 -5.29
C ALA A 45 10.19 2.64 -5.82
N GLU A 46 9.53 3.78 -6.07
CA GLU A 46 10.20 5.05 -6.45
C GLU A 46 11.18 5.60 -5.40
N ALA A 47 11.12 5.09 -4.16
CA ALA A 47 11.99 5.53 -3.06
C ALA A 47 13.32 4.77 -2.99
N TYR A 48 13.47 3.72 -3.81
CA TYR A 48 14.69 2.94 -3.97
C TYR A 48 15.37 3.34 -5.28
#